data_AF-A0A7X0CFS8-F1
#
_entry.id   AF-A0A7X0CFS8-F1
#
_cell.length_a   1.000
_cell.length_b   1.000
_cell.length_c   1.000
_cell.angle_alpha   90.00
_cell.angle_beta   90.00
_cell.angle_gamma   90.00
#
_symmetry.space_group_name_H-M   'P 1'
#
loop_
_entity.id
_entity.type
_entity.pdbx_description
1 polymer ?
#
loop_
_entity_poly.entity_id
_entity_poly.type
_entity_poly.pdbx_seq_one_letter_code
_entity_poly.pdbx_strand_id
1 'polypeptide(L)'
;MSDHFFSRATRASLPLLIWGAHFAFAYIVAASQCTPGALRAAGPNPWLLGGATLLSMAACVWVGALAGKRLRQGSDEFVDYVGAASAVLAVVAVAWTGIPVLLVTGCA
;
A
#
# COMPACT_ATOMS: atom_id res chain seq x y z
N MET A 1 -17.19 13.88 -20.51
CA MET A 1 -16.00 13.18 -21.04
C MET A 1 -14.89 13.02 -20.00
N SER A 2 -14.81 13.91 -18.99
CA SER A 2 -13.77 13.90 -17.96
C SER A 2 -13.88 12.76 -16.93
N ASP A 3 -15.08 12.30 -16.60
CA ASP A 3 -15.29 11.30 -15.53
C ASP A 3 -14.68 9.93 -15.85
N HIS A 4 -14.71 9.53 -17.13
CA HIS A 4 -14.22 8.23 -17.56
C HIS A 4 -12.68 8.17 -17.58
N PHE A 5 -12.03 9.28 -17.95
CA PHE A 5 -10.57 9.42 -17.86
C PHE A 5 -10.10 9.46 -16.41
N PHE A 6 -10.79 10.22 -15.55
CA PHE A 6 -10.45 10.31 -14.14
C PHE A 6 -10.63 8.96 -13.43
N SER A 7 -11.72 8.24 -13.72
CA SER A 7 -11.97 6.90 -13.17
C SER A 7 -10.91 5.88 -13.61
N ARG A 8 -10.50 5.89 -14.90
CA ARG A 8 -9.44 5.02 -15.41
C ARG A 8 -8.07 5.35 -14.80
N ALA A 9 -7.71 6.64 -14.76
CA ALA A 9 -6.46 7.10 -14.15
C ALA A 9 -6.40 6.76 -12.65
N THR A 10 -7.50 6.97 -11.93
CA THR A 10 -7.62 6.60 -10.51
C THR A 10 -7.50 5.09 -10.31
N ARG A 11 -8.07 4.28 -11.22
CA ARG A 11 -7.99 2.82 -11.13
C ARG A 11 -6.56 2.30 -11.38
N ALA A 12 -5.83 2.91 -12.32
CA ALA A 12 -4.43 2.56 -12.60
C ALA A 12 -3.47 3.01 -11.49
N SER A 13 -3.75 4.15 -10.84
CA SER A 13 -2.94 4.68 -9.73
C SER A 13 -3.39 4.20 -8.35
N LEU A 14 -4.51 3.48 -8.26
CA LEU A 14 -5.06 2.95 -7.01
C LEU A 14 -4.03 2.20 -6.15
N PRO A 15 -3.19 1.30 -6.71
CA PRO A 15 -2.19 0.61 -5.91
C PRO A 15 -1.13 1.56 -5.31
N LEU A 16 -0.76 2.61 -6.04
CA LEU A 16 0.15 3.64 -5.55
C LEU A 16 -0.48 4.49 -4.45
N LEU A 17 -1.79 4.77 -4.55
CA LEU A 17 -2.54 5.45 -3.48
C LEU A 17 -2.61 4.58 -2.22
N ILE A 18 -2.83 3.27 -2.37
CA ILE A 18 -2.80 2.32 -1.24
C ILE A 18 -1.42 2.31 -0.58
N TRP A 19 -0.35 2.28 -1.38
CA TRP A 19 1.01 2.39 -0.86
C TRP A 19 1.26 3.72 -0.14
N GLY A 20 0.87 4.85 -0.73
CA GLY A 20 1.04 6.17 -0.11
C GLY A 20 0.28 6.31 1.22
N ALA A 21 -0.95 5.78 1.28
CA ALA A 21 -1.73 5.73 2.52
C ALA A 21 -1.08 4.81 3.56
N HIS A 22 -0.58 3.65 3.15
CA HIS A 22 0.16 2.72 4.02
C HIS A 22 1.43 3.37 4.59
N PHE A 23 2.21 4.05 3.76
CA PHE A 23 3.43 4.76 4.16
C PHE A 23 3.12 5.87 5.15
N ALA A 24 2.14 6.73 4.86
CA ALA A 24 1.72 7.80 5.76
C ALA A 24 1.24 7.26 7.11
N PHE A 25 0.44 6.19 7.09
CA PHE A 25 -0.02 5.52 8.31
C PHE A 25 1.15 4.97 9.12
N ALA A 26 2.03 4.17 8.50
CA ALA A 26 3.18 3.58 9.18
C ALA A 26 4.10 4.68 9.77
N TYR A 27 4.33 5.76 9.03
CA TYR A 27 5.14 6.88 9.48
C TYR A 27 4.52 7.62 10.68
N ILE A 28 3.24 7.98 10.62
CA ILE A 28 2.54 8.70 11.71
C ILE A 28 2.47 7.82 12.96
N VAL A 29 2.17 6.54 12.79
CA VAL A 29 2.06 5.56 13.89
C VAL A 29 3.42 5.32 14.54
N ALA A 30 4.49 5.22 13.77
CA ALA A 30 5.85 5.13 14.30
C ALA A 30 6.26 6.42 15.02
N ALA A 31 6.06 7.58 14.40
CA ALA A 31 6.40 8.88 14.98
C ALA A 31 5.66 9.11 16.31
N SER A 32 4.35 8.88 16.35
CA SER A 32 3.53 9.07 17.57
C SER A 32 3.88 8.12 18.71
N GLN A 33 4.44 6.94 18.41
CA GLN A 33 4.92 5.99 19.43
C GLN A 33 6.36 6.28 19.89
N CYS A 34 7.08 7.16 19.20
CA CYS A 34 8.45 7.57 19.54
C CYS A 34 8.57 8.99 20.11
N THR A 35 7.48 9.75 20.24
CA THR A 35 7.50 11.11 20.83
C THR A 35 7.52 11.07 22.37
N PRO A 36 8.19 12.03 23.06
CA PRO A 36 8.09 12.19 24.52
C PRO A 36 6.64 12.53 24.91
N GLY A 37 5.90 11.55 25.44
CA GLY A 37 4.44 11.59 25.63
C GLY A 37 3.66 10.46 24.92
N ALA A 38 4.37 9.48 24.36
CA ALA A 38 3.84 8.39 23.54
C ALA A 38 2.60 7.67 24.11
N LEU A 39 1.70 7.27 23.20
CA LEU A 39 0.56 6.38 23.46
C LEU A 39 0.97 5.02 24.05
N ARG A 40 2.24 4.62 23.90
CA ARG A 40 2.84 3.42 24.48
C ARG A 40 4.34 3.63 24.72
N ALA A 41 4.79 3.40 25.95
CA ALA A 41 6.22 3.47 26.31
C ALA A 41 7.06 2.26 25.80
N ALA A 42 6.41 1.22 25.27
CA ALA A 42 7.06 -0.04 24.89
C ALA A 42 7.46 -0.15 23.40
N GLY A 43 7.37 0.95 22.63
CA GLY A 43 7.72 0.99 21.21
C GLY A 43 6.58 0.63 20.25
N PRO A 44 6.83 0.66 18.92
CA PRO A 44 5.83 0.45 17.87
C PRO A 44 5.14 -0.91 17.98
N ASN A 45 3.79 -0.97 18.05
CA ASN A 45 3.08 -2.26 18.08
C ASN A 45 3.25 -3.05 16.76
N PRO A 46 4.00 -4.16 16.75
CA PRO A 46 4.33 -4.89 15.53
C PRO A 46 3.11 -5.57 14.91
N TRP A 47 2.09 -5.92 15.72
CA TRP A 47 0.84 -6.51 15.22
C TRP A 47 -0.01 -5.50 14.47
N LEU A 48 -0.04 -4.24 14.91
CA LEU A 48 -0.81 -3.19 14.26
C LEU A 48 -0.20 -2.83 12.90
N LEU A 49 1.13 -2.65 12.89
CA LEU A 49 1.88 -2.31 11.68
C LEU A 49 1.93 -3.50 10.71
N GLY A 50 2.20 -4.71 11.21
CA GLY A 50 2.17 -5.93 10.40
C GLY A 50 0.78 -6.22 9.82
N GLY A 51 -0.29 -6.00 10.61
CA GLY A 51 -1.67 -6.09 10.14
C GLY A 51 -1.98 -5.09 9.02
N ALA A 52 -1.55 -3.83 9.17
CA ALA A 52 -1.70 -2.82 8.13
C ALA A 52 -0.92 -3.16 6.86
N THR A 53 0.30 -3.68 6.98
CA THR A 53 1.12 -4.13 5.83
C THR A 53 0.44 -5.29 5.09
N LEU A 54 -0.03 -6.31 5.81
CA LEU A 54 -0.74 -7.45 5.21
C LEU A 54 -2.02 -7.01 4.49
N LEU A 55 -2.78 -6.10 5.10
CA LEU A 55 -4.02 -5.59 4.51
C LEU A 55 -3.75 -4.76 3.25
N SER A 56 -2.71 -3.93 3.26
CA SER A 56 -2.28 -3.17 2.08
C SER A 56 -1.78 -4.09 0.96
N MET A 57 -0.98 -5.11 1.27
CA MET A 57 -0.54 -6.12 0.30
C MET A 57 -1.73 -6.86 -0.31
N ALA A 58 -2.67 -7.32 0.53
CA ALA A 58 -3.87 -8.02 0.07
C ALA A 58 -4.70 -7.13 -0.86
N ALA A 59 -4.86 -5.84 -0.53
CA ALA A 59 -5.57 -4.89 -1.38
C ALA A 59 -4.87 -4.67 -2.73
N CYS A 60 -3.53 -4.50 -2.75
CA CYS A 60 -2.76 -4.37 -3.99
C CYS A 60 -2.87 -5.63 -4.87
N VAL A 61 -2.73 -6.82 -4.27
CA VAL A 61 -2.87 -8.11 -4.98
C VAL A 61 -4.28 -8.29 -5.53
N TRP A 62 -5.31 -7.93 -4.77
CA TRP A 62 -6.71 -8.02 -5.21
C TRP A 62 -6.99 -7.11 -6.41
N VAL A 63 -6.50 -5.87 -6.37
CA VAL A 63 -6.64 -4.91 -7.47
C VAL A 63 -5.88 -5.38 -8.71
N GLY A 64 -4.64 -5.87 -8.54
CA GLY A 64 -3.86 -6.48 -9.62
C GLY A 64 -4.52 -7.72 -10.22
N ALA A 65 -5.13 -8.58 -9.40
CA ALA A 65 -5.85 -9.77 -9.86
C ALA A 65 -7.11 -9.41 -10.65
N LEU A 66 -7.82 -8.34 -10.28
CA LEU A 66 -8.95 -7.81 -11.05
C LEU A 66 -8.51 -7.27 -12.41
N ALA A 67 -7.40 -6.53 -12.47
CA ALA A 67 -6.82 -6.06 -13.74
C ALA A 67 -6.34 -7.24 -14.61
N GLY A 68 -5.64 -8.21 -14.02
CA GLY A 68 -5.20 -9.43 -14.70
C GLY A 68 -6.36 -10.27 -15.26
N LYS A 69 -7.48 -10.37 -14.55
CA LYS A 69 -8.69 -11.04 -15.06
C LYS A 69 -9.24 -10.34 -16.31
N ARG A 70 -9.19 -9.00 -16.39
CA ARG A 70 -9.66 -8.23 -17.57
C ARG A 70 -8.74 -8.40 -18.77
N LEU A 71 -7.42 -8.38 -18.54
CA LEU A 71 -6.43 -8.70 -19.57
C LEU A 71 -6.67 -10.11 -20.13
N ARG A 72 -6.91 -11.10 -19.28
CA ARG A 72 -7.23 -12.49 -19.71
C ARG A 72 -8.56 -12.62 -20.46
N GLN A 73 -9.47 -11.66 -20.28
CA GLN A 73 -10.74 -11.57 -21.04
C GLN A 73 -10.57 -10.86 -22.39
N GLY A 74 -9.34 -10.52 -22.79
CA GLY A 74 -9.04 -9.90 -24.09
C GLY A 74 -9.05 -8.39 -24.09
N SER A 75 -8.94 -7.74 -22.92
CA SER A 75 -8.74 -6.29 -22.84
C SER A 75 -7.34 -5.93 -23.31
N ASP A 76 -7.23 -5.11 -24.36
CA ASP A 76 -5.98 -4.50 -24.85
C ASP A 76 -5.79 -3.07 -24.32
N GLU A 77 -6.56 -2.68 -23.30
CA GLU A 77 -6.45 -1.34 -22.73
C GLU A 77 -5.12 -1.19 -21.98
N PHE A 78 -4.32 -0.20 -22.40
CA PHE A 78 -3.07 0.19 -21.73
C PHE A 78 -3.24 0.41 -20.20
N VAL A 79 -4.42 0.87 -19.79
CA VAL A 79 -4.78 1.11 -18.38
C VAL A 79 -4.71 -0.17 -17.54
N ASP A 80 -5.06 -1.33 -18.10
CA ASP A 80 -5.03 -2.60 -17.36
C ASP A 80 -3.57 -3.10 -17.19
N TYR A 81 -2.70 -2.87 -18.17
CA TYR A 81 -1.25 -3.13 -18.05
C TYR A 81 -0.60 -2.24 -17.00
N VAL A 82 -0.88 -0.93 -17.03
CA VAL A 82 -0.37 0.01 -16.02
C VAL A 82 -0.90 -0.33 -14.64
N GLY A 83 -2.16 -0.73 -14.52
CA GLY A 83 -2.75 -1.20 -13.26
C GLY A 83 -2.08 -2.46 -12.70
N ALA A 84 -1.72 -3.42 -13.56
CA ALA A 84 -0.97 -4.60 -13.14
C ALA A 84 0.47 -4.26 -12.72
N ALA A 85 1.16 -3.42 -13.49
CA ALA A 85 2.52 -2.97 -13.16
C ALA A 85 2.55 -2.14 -11.86
N SER A 86 1.58 -1.25 -11.67
CA SER A 86 1.47 -0.45 -10.45
C SER A 86 1.12 -1.29 -9.23
N ALA A 87 0.34 -2.37 -9.39
CA ALA A 87 0.09 -3.34 -8.32
C ALA A 87 1.37 -4.05 -7.86
N VAL A 88 2.20 -4.51 -8.80
CA VAL A 88 3.50 -5.14 -8.47
C VAL A 88 4.41 -4.14 -7.75
N LEU A 89 4.54 -2.93 -8.29
CA LEU A 89 5.34 -1.87 -7.66
C LEU A 89 4.85 -1.53 -6.26
N ALA A 90 3.53 -1.41 -6.06
CA ALA A 90 2.94 -1.14 -4.76
C ALA A 90 3.21 -2.26 -3.75
N VAL A 91 3.14 -3.53 -4.16
CA VAL A 91 3.49 -4.66 -3.28
C VAL A 91 4.95 -4.60 -2.85
N VAL A 92 5.87 -4.36 -3.79
CA VAL A 92 7.30 -4.21 -3.50
C VAL A 92 7.53 -3.03 -2.54
N ALA A 93 6.88 -1.91 -2.79
CA ALA A 93 7.02 -0.71 -1.98
C ALA A 93 6.43 -0.88 -0.57
N VAL A 94 5.29 -1.57 -0.43
CA VAL A 94 4.69 -1.92 0.88
C VAL A 94 5.59 -2.90 1.64
N ALA A 95 6.15 -3.90 0.97
CA ALA A 95 7.11 -4.82 1.60
C ALA A 95 8.37 -4.06 2.06
N TRP A 96 8.90 -3.17 1.22
CA TRP A 96 10.06 -2.35 1.54
C TRP A 96 9.82 -1.42 2.74
N THR A 97 8.60 -0.90 2.92
CA THR A 97 8.26 -0.06 4.08
C THR A 97 7.91 -0.87 5.32
N GLY A 98 7.26 -2.02 5.17
CA GLY A 98 6.83 -2.88 6.27
C GLY A 98 7.99 -3.63 6.94
N ILE A 99 8.94 -4.14 6.15
CA ILE A 99 10.07 -4.94 6.68
C ILE A 99 10.92 -4.15 7.69
N PRO A 100 11.42 -2.93 7.40
CA PRO A 100 12.22 -2.16 8.36
C PRO A 100 11.43 -1.82 9.62
N VAL A 101 10.15 -1.48 9.47
CA VAL A 101 9.26 -1.14 10.59
C VAL A 101 9.05 -2.32 11.53
N LEU A 102 9.01 -3.54 11.02
CA LEU A 102 8.91 -4.77 11.83
C LEU A 102 10.24 -5.17 12.48
N LEU A 103 11.38 -4.77 11.88
CA LEU A 103 12.71 -5.05 12.41
C LEU A 103 13.17 -4.02 13.46
N VAL A 104 12.56 -2.84 13.50
CA VAL A 104 12.83 -1.82 14.52
C VAL A 104 12.16 -2.23 15.84
N THR A 105 12.98 -2.63 16.81
CA THR A 105 12.53 -3.08 18.14
C THR A 105 12.40 -1.94 19.16
N GLY A 106 12.70 -0.69 18.78
CA GLY A 106 12.67 0.45 19.70
C GLY A 106 12.77 1.79 19.00
N CYS A 107 12.37 2.84 19.70
CA CYS A 107 12.58 4.23 19.29
C CYS A 107 14.01 4.64 19.64
N ALA A 108 14.66 5.41 18.77
CA ALA A 108 15.99 5.99 19.01
C ALA A 108 15.93 7.12 20.05
#